data_AF-A0A023FR34-F1
#
_entry.id   AF-A0A023FR34-F1
#
_cell.length_a   1.000
_cell.length_b   1.000
_cell.length_c   1.000
_cell.angle_alpha   90.00
_cell.angle_beta   90.00
_cell.angle_gamma   90.00
#
_symmetry.space_group_name_H-M   'P 1'
#
loop_
_entity.id
_entity.type
_entity.pdbx_description
1 polymer ?
#
loop_
_entity_poly.entity_id
_entity_poly.type
_entity_poly.pdbx_seq_one_letter_code
_entity_poly.pdbx_strand_id
1 'polypeptide(L)'
;MLVTGGGARNLLLVAELTNMLKGQDITVTVPEDQLVKFKEALMTAALGVLRVREEVSFFSKVSGAKHDSVGGALWCGATAQA
;
A
#
# COMPACT_ATOMS: atom_id res chain seq x y z
N MET A 1 10.56 -9.91 -3.94
CA MET A 1 9.51 -9.65 -2.94
C MET A 1 9.94 -8.48 -2.04
N LEU A 2 9.15 -7.41 -1.99
CA LEU A 2 9.38 -6.28 -1.09
C LEU A 2 8.59 -6.48 0.21
N VAL A 3 9.26 -6.41 1.36
CA VAL A 3 8.63 -6.65 2.67
C VAL A 3 8.51 -5.33 3.43
N THR A 4 7.29 -4.95 3.82
CA THR A 4 6.99 -3.74 4.61
C THR A 4 6.15 -4.08 5.84
N GLY A 5 5.83 -3.10 6.68
CA GLY A 5 5.05 -3.31 7.91
C GLY A 5 5.88 -3.94 9.03
N GLY A 6 5.22 -4.26 10.15
CA GLY A 6 5.92 -4.76 11.36
C GLY A 6 6.70 -6.06 11.14
N GLY A 7 6.21 -6.95 10.27
CA GLY A 7 6.84 -8.23 9.95
C GLY A 7 8.22 -8.10 9.30
N ALA A 8 8.52 -6.99 8.61
CA ALA A 8 9.82 -6.73 8.00
C ALA A 8 10.98 -6.66 9.03
N ARG A 9 10.65 -6.41 10.31
CA ARG A 9 11.62 -6.35 11.42
C ARG A 9 11.82 -7.68 12.12
N ASN A 10 11.03 -8.69 11.79
CA ASN A 10 11.23 -10.04 12.30
C ASN A 10 12.31 -10.72 11.45
N LEU A 11 13.55 -10.72 11.94
CA LEU A 11 14.71 -11.27 11.23
C LEU A 11 14.55 -12.76 10.93
N LEU A 12 13.94 -13.53 11.83
CA LEU A 12 13.66 -14.94 11.60
C LEU A 12 12.68 -15.12 10.44
N LEU A 13 11.57 -14.37 10.44
CA LEU A 13 10.58 -14.42 9.36
C LEU A 13 11.22 -14.07 8.00
N VAL A 14 12.02 -13.01 7.93
CA VAL A 14 12.70 -12.60 6.70
C VAL A 14 13.69 -13.67 6.23
N ALA A 15 14.43 -14.31 7.15
CA ALA A 15 15.35 -15.39 6.82
C ALA A 15 14.64 -16.62 6.26
N GLU A 16 13.53 -17.03 6.88
CA GLU A 16 12.71 -18.16 6.42
C GLU A 16 12.09 -17.88 5.05
N LEU A 17 11.51 -16.69 4.85
CA LEU A 17 11.00 -16.26 3.55
C LEU A 17 12.08 -16.30 2.47
N THR A 18 13.29 -15.84 2.80
CA THR A 18 14.44 -15.87 1.87
C THR A 18 14.79 -17.31 1.51
N ASN A 19 14.87 -18.21 2.49
CA ASN A 19 15.19 -19.62 2.26
C ASN A 19 14.15 -20.33 1.40
N MET A 20 12.85 -20.12 1.68
CA MET A 20 11.75 -20.73 0.93
C MET A 20 11.69 -20.26 -0.53
N LEU A 21 12.15 -19.03 -0.80
CA LEU A 21 12.06 -18.41 -2.13
C LEU A 21 13.33 -18.52 -2.96
N LYS A 22 14.45 -19.01 -2.38
CA LYS A 22 15.74 -19.19 -3.09
C LYS A 22 15.62 -19.98 -4.39
N GLY A 23 14.78 -21.04 -4.41
CA GLY A 23 14.60 -21.88 -5.60
C GLY A 23 13.77 -21.25 -6.73
N GLN A 24 13.15 -20.09 -6.50
CA GLN A 24 12.24 -19.43 -7.44
C GLN A 24 12.82 -18.16 -8.06
N ASP A 25 14.11 -17.87 -7.83
CA ASP A 25 14.78 -16.63 -8.25
C ASP A 25 14.06 -15.35 -7.76
N ILE A 26 13.46 -15.44 -6.56
CA ILE A 26 12.78 -14.30 -5.93
C ILE A 26 13.68 -13.74 -4.83
N THR A 27 14.24 -12.56 -5.05
CA THR A 27 14.99 -11.83 -4.01
C THR A 27 14.03 -11.23 -2.98
N VAL A 28 14.28 -11.48 -1.70
CA VAL A 28 13.56 -10.81 -0.59
C VAL A 28 14.29 -9.54 -0.21
N THR A 29 13.61 -8.40 -0.24
CA THR A 29 14.19 -7.08 0.03
C THR A 29 13.37 -6.38 1.10
N VAL A 30 14.04 -5.95 2.17
CA VAL A 30 13.49 -5.02 3.16
C VAL A 30 13.99 -3.62 2.79
N PRO A 31 13.10 -2.66 2.49
CA PRO A 31 13.50 -1.31 2.15
C PRO A 31 13.93 -0.52 3.40
N GLU A 32 14.25 0.75 3.20
CA GLU A 32 14.55 1.69 4.30
C GLU A 32 13.43 1.78 5.34
N ASP A 33 13.83 2.04 6.60
CA ASP A 33 12.93 1.98 7.75
C ASP A 33 11.74 2.96 7.66
N GLN A 34 11.94 4.09 6.99
CA GLN A 34 10.86 5.05 6.70
C GLN A 34 9.76 4.40 5.86
N LEU A 35 10.11 3.73 4.77
CA LEU A 35 9.13 3.05 3.92
C LEU A 35 8.49 1.87 4.64
N VAL A 36 9.26 1.08 5.40
CA VAL A 36 8.74 -0.04 6.19
C VAL A 36 7.64 0.43 7.15
N LYS A 37 7.85 1.56 7.83
CA LYS A 37 6.93 2.12 8.83
C LYS A 37 5.71 2.79 8.22
N PHE A 38 5.88 3.54 7.12
CA PHE A 38 4.88 4.51 6.67
C PHE A 38 4.24 4.20 5.31
N LYS A 39 4.50 3.03 4.71
CA LYS A 39 3.91 2.65 3.41
C LYS A 39 2.39 2.76 3.37
N GLU A 40 1.69 2.43 4.46
CA GLU A 40 0.22 2.51 4.52
C GLU A 40 -0.25 3.96 4.59
N ALA A 41 0.41 4.80 5.39
CA ALA A 41 0.11 6.23 5.45
C ALA A 41 0.38 6.93 4.10
N LEU A 42 1.50 6.63 3.44
CA LEU A 42 1.82 7.13 2.11
C LEU A 42 0.80 6.67 1.07
N MET A 43 0.33 5.43 1.16
CA MET A 43 -0.71 4.91 0.27
C MET A 43 -2.04 5.62 0.49
N THR A 44 -2.45 5.87 1.75
CA THR A 44 -3.65 6.65 2.06
C THR A 44 -3.57 8.08 1.53
N ALA A 45 -2.41 8.74 1.67
CA ALA A 45 -2.20 10.07 1.11
C ALA A 45 -2.32 10.08 -0.43
N ALA A 46 -1.71 9.09 -1.09
CA ALA A 46 -1.81 8.93 -2.54
C ALA A 46 -3.26 8.69 -2.99
N LEU A 47 -4.02 7.83 -2.29
CA LEU A 47 -5.43 7.60 -2.57
C LEU A 47 -6.26 8.89 -2.49
N GLY A 48 -5.95 9.79 -1.55
CA GLY A 48 -6.59 11.10 -1.46
C GLY A 48 -6.35 11.95 -2.72
N VAL A 49 -5.12 11.97 -3.24
CA VAL A 49 -4.77 12.68 -4.48
C VAL A 49 -5.52 12.09 -5.68
N LEU A 50 -5.52 10.76 -5.82
CA LEU A 50 -6.24 10.07 -6.91
C LEU A 50 -7.74 10.37 -6.86
N ARG A 51 -8.33 10.43 -5.66
CA ARG A 51 -9.75 10.75 -5.50
C ARG A 51 -10.10 12.16 -5.99
N VAL A 52 -9.23 13.15 -5.73
CA VAL A 52 -9.42 14.54 -6.18
C VAL A 52 -9.26 14.68 -7.69
N ARG A 53 -8.41 13.84 -8.30
CA ARG A 53 -8.17 13.82 -9.75
C ARG A 53 -9.12 12.91 -10.52
N GLU A 54 -10.03 12.23 -9.83
CA GLU A 54 -10.93 11.23 -10.41
C GLU A 54 -10.19 10.08 -11.13
N GLU A 55 -9.00 9.72 -10.64
CA GLU A 55 -8.19 8.63 -11.17
C GLU A 55 -8.57 7.30 -10.53
N VAL A 56 -8.58 6.23 -11.34
CA VAL A 56 -8.87 4.86 -10.88
C VAL A 56 -7.86 4.44 -9.81
N SER A 57 -8.38 4.03 -8.64
CA SER A 57 -7.56 3.63 -7.49
C SER A 57 -7.94 2.27 -6.91
N PHE A 58 -9.07 1.70 -7.35
CA PHE A 58 -9.54 0.39 -6.91
C PHE A 58 -9.80 -0.51 -8.13
N PHE A 59 -8.96 -1.54 -8.29
CA PHE A 59 -8.99 -2.42 -9.45
C PHE A 59 -9.86 -3.66 -9.20
N SER A 60 -10.77 -3.95 -10.12
CA SER A 60 -11.63 -5.14 -10.12
C SER A 60 -10.83 -6.44 -10.03
N LYS A 61 -9.67 -6.50 -10.71
CA LYS A 61 -8.78 -7.67 -10.76
C LYS A 61 -8.28 -8.16 -9.39
N VAL A 62 -8.15 -7.26 -8.40
CA VAL A 62 -7.65 -7.62 -7.05
C VAL A 62 -8.73 -7.54 -5.97
N SER A 63 -9.84 -6.85 -6.25
CA SER A 63 -10.92 -6.62 -5.28
C SER A 63 -12.12 -7.55 -5.44
N GLY A 64 -12.28 -8.20 -6.60
CA GLY A 64 -13.49 -8.94 -6.95
C GLY A 64 -14.68 -8.03 -7.31
N ALA A 65 -14.48 -6.72 -7.44
CA ALA A 65 -15.51 -5.80 -7.94
C ALA A 65 -15.83 -6.07 -9.42
N LYS A 66 -17.04 -5.67 -9.87
CA LYS A 66 -17.46 -5.84 -11.28
C LYS A 66 -16.65 -4.97 -12.25
N HIS A 67 -16.22 -3.79 -11.80
CA HIS A 67 -15.52 -2.80 -12.59
C HIS A 67 -14.47 -2.09 -11.74
N ASP A 68 -13.48 -1.51 -12.39
CA ASP A 68 -12.54 -0.58 -11.76
C ASP A 68 -13.27 0.68 -11.30
N SER A 69 -12.81 1.29 -10.21
CA SER A 69 -13.47 2.48 -9.65
C SER A 69 -12.50 3.48 -9.00
N VAL A 70 -12.98 4.71 -8.87
CA VAL A 70 -12.34 5.76 -8.07
C VAL A 70 -12.80 5.58 -6.62
N GLY A 71 -11.88 5.14 -5.75
CA GLY A 71 -12.16 4.92 -4.33
C GLY A 71 -12.13 6.21 -3.49
N GLY A 72 -12.91 6.24 -2.41
CA GLY A 72 -12.91 7.32 -1.42
C GLY A 72 -14.03 8.35 -1.58
N ALA A 73 -14.13 9.27 -0.62
CA ALA A 73 -15.10 10.36 -0.61
C ALA A 73 -14.41 11.67 -0.23
N LEU A 74 -14.87 12.78 -0.83
CA LEU A 74 -14.37 14.12 -0.51
C LEU A 74 -15.36 14.80 0.44
N TRP A 75 -14.86 15.20 1.61
CA TRP A 75 -15.60 16.07 2.51
C TRP A 75 -15.07 17.49 2.38
N CYS A 76 -15.75 18.31 1.59
CA CYS A 76 -15.50 19.74 1.54
C CYS A 76 -16.10 20.33 2.82
N GLY A 77 -15.30 20.50 3.87
CA GLY A 77 -15.76 21.11 5.11
C GLY A 77 -16.52 22.41 4.83
N ALA A 78 -17.68 22.60 5.44
CA ALA A 78 -18.31 23.91 5.45
C ALA A 78 -17.40 24.84 6.27
N THR A 79 -16.78 25.80 5.60
CA THR A 79 -16.27 26.98 6.31
C THR A 79 -17.50 27.67 6.89
N ALA A 80 -17.67 27.64 8.22
CA ALA A 80 -18.54 28.60 8.86
C ALA A 80 -18.09 29.98 8.38
N GLN A 81 -18.93 30.65 7.59
CA GLN A 81 -18.76 32.08 7.35
C GLN A 81 -18.87 32.75 8.73
N ALA A 82 -17.73 33.24 9.21
CA ALA A 82 -17.67 34.12 10.38
C ALA A 82 -18.33 35.46 10.06
#